data_AF-A0A524QNW9-F1
#
_entry.id   AF-A0A524QNW9-F1
#
_cell.length_a   1.000
_cell.length_b   1.000
_cell.length_c   1.000
_cell.angle_alpha   90.00
_cell.angle_beta   90.00
_cell.angle_gamma   90.00
#
_symmetry.space_group_name_H-M   'P 1'
#
loop_
_entity.id
_entity.type
_entity.pdbx_description
1 polymer ?
#
loop_
_entity_poly.entity_id
_entity_poly.type
_entity_poly.pdbx_seq_one_letter_code
_entity_poly.pdbx_strand_id
1 'polypeptide(L)'
;MILTINAIPKVDPAAAATTPQIEVRGHQWWWEFRYLDTNVVTANELVIPVGQPMRIRVESDDVIHCFWVPQLARKIDAIPGWSNHIWLQADKPGTYQGRCTEYCGTQHAWMNFLVRALPPDKYTQWLAGQQVTPDEPAAGDGLLGKQLFLSATCVDCHAVRGTAAVANIGPDLTDLASREFLGSGVLKNTPANLRLWLKNPQALKPGCKMPNFNLTDLQVEHVAVWLESLR
;
A
#
# COMPACT_ATOMS: atom_id res chain seq x y z
N MET A 1 22.75 -27.43 26.72
CA MET A 1 21.96 -26.21 26.42
C MET A 1 21.57 -26.28 24.95
N ILE A 2 20.35 -26.75 24.65
CA ILE A 2 19.85 -26.77 23.27
C ILE A 2 19.13 -25.43 23.10
N LEU A 3 19.74 -24.51 22.36
CA LEU A 3 19.08 -23.31 21.84
C LEU A 3 18.14 -23.75 20.72
N THR A 4 16.94 -24.24 21.06
CA THR A 4 15.85 -24.31 20.08
C THR A 4 15.35 -22.90 19.85
N ILE A 5 15.81 -22.28 18.77
CA ILE A 5 15.19 -21.08 18.22
C ILE A 5 13.89 -21.56 17.56
N ASN A 6 12.75 -21.41 18.23
CA ASN A 6 11.46 -21.42 17.52
C ASN A 6 11.40 -20.14 16.69
N ALA A 7 12.07 -20.15 15.53
CA ALA A 7 12.38 -18.94 14.77
C ALA A 7 11.21 -18.43 13.93
N ILE A 8 10.19 -19.25 13.67
CA ILE A 8 9.07 -18.89 12.80
C ILE A 8 7.79 -19.43 13.43
N PRO A 9 6.79 -18.57 13.73
CA PRO A 9 5.47 -19.03 14.13
C PRO A 9 4.94 -20.04 13.12
N LYS A 10 4.36 -21.15 13.58
CA LYS A 10 3.73 -22.11 12.67
C LYS A 10 2.42 -21.50 12.17
N VAL A 11 2.47 -20.80 11.04
CA VAL A 11 1.30 -20.10 10.46
C VAL A 11 0.50 -21.00 9.52
N ASP A 12 1.10 -22.07 8.99
CA ASP A 12 0.41 -22.99 8.08
C ASP A 12 -0.66 -23.78 8.85
N PRO A 13 -1.96 -23.55 8.61
CA PRO A 13 -3.03 -24.22 9.34
C PRO A 13 -3.13 -25.69 8.92
N ALA A 14 -3.52 -26.58 9.84
CA ALA A 14 -3.68 -28.00 9.54
C ALA A 14 -4.87 -28.28 8.60
N ALA A 15 -5.91 -27.45 8.66
CA ALA A 15 -7.06 -27.46 7.78
C ALA A 15 -7.49 -26.01 7.56
N ALA A 16 -7.22 -25.44 6.39
CA ALA A 16 -7.66 -24.09 6.06
C ALA A 16 -8.08 -23.97 4.59
N ALA A 17 -8.89 -22.94 4.33
CA ALA A 17 -9.34 -22.57 3.00
C ALA A 17 -8.14 -22.46 2.05
N THR A 18 -8.24 -23.07 0.88
CA THR A 18 -7.18 -23.02 -0.13
C THR A 18 -7.18 -21.71 -0.92
N THR A 19 -8.32 -21.01 -0.93
CA THR A 19 -8.54 -19.78 -1.68
C THR A 19 -7.85 -18.59 -0.99
N PRO A 20 -7.05 -17.79 -1.72
CA PRO A 20 -6.49 -16.56 -1.18
C PRO A 20 -7.58 -15.54 -0.88
N GLN A 21 -7.46 -14.83 0.24
CA GLN A 21 -8.32 -13.70 0.60
C GLN A 21 -7.71 -12.36 0.17
N ILE A 22 -6.37 -12.34 0.03
CA ILE A 22 -5.60 -11.15 -0.32
C ILE A 22 -4.60 -11.51 -1.42
N GLU A 23 -4.43 -10.61 -2.38
CA GLU A 23 -3.32 -10.63 -3.31
C GLU A 23 -2.35 -9.48 -2.98
N VAL A 24 -1.07 -9.80 -2.95
CA VAL A 24 0.04 -8.87 -2.81
C VAL A 24 0.76 -8.82 -4.16
N ARG A 25 0.91 -7.63 -4.74
CA ARG A 25 1.76 -7.42 -5.93
C ARG A 25 2.94 -6.52 -5.59
N GLY A 26 4.13 -6.97 -5.98
CA GLY A 26 5.36 -6.19 -5.90
C GLY A 26 5.60 -5.37 -7.16
N HIS A 27 5.85 -4.07 -6.98
CA HIS A 27 6.24 -3.13 -8.03
C HIS A 27 7.51 -2.39 -7.59
N GLN A 28 8.38 -1.98 -8.50
CA GLN A 28 9.50 -1.08 -8.18
C GLN A 28 8.97 0.33 -7.85
N TRP A 29 9.00 0.84 -6.61
CA TRP A 29 9.36 0.17 -5.34
C TRP A 29 8.26 0.48 -4.31
N TRP A 30 7.15 -0.26 -4.40
CA TRP A 30 5.97 -0.16 -3.56
C TRP A 30 5.17 -1.47 -3.62
N TRP A 31 4.29 -1.68 -2.64
CA TRP A 31 3.48 -2.89 -2.53
C TRP A 31 2.01 -2.56 -2.72
N GLU A 32 1.33 -3.34 -3.56
CA GLU A 32 -0.12 -3.30 -3.76
C GLU A 32 -0.78 -4.43 -2.98
N PHE A 33 -1.91 -4.14 -2.34
CA PHE A 33 -2.72 -5.11 -1.61
C PHE A 33 -4.15 -5.08 -2.11
N ARG A 34 -4.62 -6.19 -2.69
CA ARG A 34 -6.01 -6.36 -3.15
C ARG A 34 -6.76 -7.32 -2.23
N TYR A 35 -7.94 -6.91 -1.78
CA TYR A 35 -8.83 -7.74 -0.98
C TYR A 35 -9.82 -8.43 -1.91
N LEU A 36 -9.61 -9.72 -2.19
CA LEU A 36 -10.14 -10.41 -3.38
C LEU A 36 -11.67 -10.55 -3.42
N ASP A 37 -12.35 -10.51 -2.28
CA ASP A 37 -13.82 -10.55 -2.19
C ASP A 37 -14.47 -9.15 -2.21
N THR A 38 -13.68 -8.10 -2.43
CA THR A 38 -14.13 -6.69 -2.36
C THR A 38 -13.53 -5.86 -3.51
N ASN A 39 -13.87 -4.57 -3.57
CA ASN A 39 -13.22 -3.60 -4.46
C ASN A 39 -12.07 -2.81 -3.77
N VAL A 40 -11.61 -3.27 -2.61
CA VAL A 40 -10.59 -2.57 -1.83
C VAL A 40 -9.20 -2.92 -2.37
N VAL A 41 -8.49 -1.87 -2.77
CA VAL A 41 -7.06 -1.91 -3.11
C VAL A 41 -6.37 -0.86 -2.25
N THR A 42 -5.35 -1.27 -1.52
CA THR A 42 -4.51 -0.35 -0.74
C THR A 42 -3.06 -0.46 -1.22
N ALA A 43 -2.25 0.51 -0.83
CA ALA A 43 -0.83 0.52 -1.16
C ALA A 43 0.03 0.74 0.07
N ASN A 44 1.09 -0.06 0.21
CA ASN A 44 2.08 -0.04 1.29
C ASN A 44 1.54 -0.24 2.72
N GLU A 45 0.23 -0.33 2.92
CA GLU A 45 -0.38 -0.68 4.20
C GLU A 45 -1.40 -1.80 4.01
N LEU A 46 -1.06 -2.97 4.52
CA LEU A 46 -1.92 -4.14 4.58
C LEU A 46 -2.66 -4.16 5.91
N VAL A 47 -3.97 -4.28 5.91
CA VAL A 47 -4.78 -4.47 7.12
C VAL A 47 -5.32 -5.89 7.19
N ILE A 48 -5.15 -6.55 8.33
CA ILE A 48 -5.65 -7.92 8.58
C ILE A 48 -6.40 -8.00 9.92
N PRO A 49 -7.33 -8.96 10.08
CA PRO A 49 -7.92 -9.27 11.38
C PRO A 49 -6.94 -10.05 12.27
N VAL A 50 -6.98 -9.77 13.58
CA VAL A 50 -6.26 -10.52 14.60
C VAL A 50 -6.86 -11.92 14.78
N GLY A 51 -6.00 -12.92 14.97
CA GLY A 51 -6.39 -14.29 15.31
C GLY A 51 -6.98 -15.10 14.15
N GLN A 52 -6.96 -14.56 12.94
CA GLN A 52 -7.41 -15.25 11.73
C GLN A 52 -6.24 -15.44 10.76
N PRO A 53 -5.94 -16.68 10.33
CA PRO A 53 -4.95 -16.91 9.29
C PRO A 53 -5.48 -16.45 7.94
N MET A 54 -4.71 -15.58 7.28
CA MET A 54 -5.01 -15.04 5.96
C MET A 54 -4.17 -15.75 4.90
N ARG A 55 -4.80 -16.39 3.91
CA ARG A 55 -4.13 -16.93 2.73
C ARG A 55 -3.86 -15.77 1.79
N ILE A 56 -2.59 -15.54 1.51
CA ILE A 56 -2.13 -14.45 0.67
C ILE A 56 -1.49 -15.03 -0.59
N ARG A 57 -1.96 -14.58 -1.75
CA ARG A 57 -1.30 -14.79 -3.04
C ARG A 57 -0.25 -13.70 -3.23
N VAL A 58 0.97 -14.06 -3.64
CA VAL A 58 2.10 -13.13 -3.77
C VAL A 58 2.66 -13.23 -5.18
N GLU A 59 2.64 -12.10 -5.89
CA GLU A 59 3.03 -11.96 -7.30
C GLU A 59 3.82 -10.66 -7.53
N SER A 60 4.40 -10.49 -8.71
CA SER A 60 5.04 -9.24 -9.11
C SER A 60 4.70 -8.87 -10.56
N ASP A 61 4.68 -7.56 -10.82
CA ASP A 61 4.45 -6.99 -12.14
C ASP A 61 5.71 -6.50 -12.86
N ASP A 62 6.91 -6.61 -12.24
CA ASP A 62 8.15 -6.21 -12.90
C ASP A 62 9.33 -7.15 -12.67
N VAL A 63 10.00 -7.07 -11.52
CA VAL A 63 11.19 -7.87 -11.18
C VAL A 63 10.90 -8.76 -9.97
N ILE A 64 11.82 -9.65 -9.62
CA ILE A 64 11.64 -10.43 -8.40
C ILE A 64 11.73 -9.49 -7.18
N HIS A 65 10.74 -9.60 -6.29
CA HIS A 65 10.76 -9.01 -4.95
C HIS A 65 10.65 -10.13 -3.91
N CYS A 66 10.73 -9.79 -2.62
CA CYS A 66 10.47 -10.77 -1.57
C CYS A 66 9.66 -10.16 -0.44
N PHE A 67 8.41 -10.62 -0.30
CA PHE A 67 7.48 -10.18 0.72
C PHE A 67 7.86 -10.78 2.08
N TRP A 68 8.17 -9.93 3.05
CA TRP A 68 8.53 -10.39 4.38
C TRP A 68 8.01 -9.48 5.49
N VAL A 69 7.36 -10.10 6.47
CA VAL A 69 6.96 -9.49 7.74
C VAL A 69 7.59 -10.33 8.86
N PRO A 70 8.80 -9.98 9.33
CA PRO A 70 9.62 -10.83 10.20
C PRO A 70 8.91 -11.34 11.45
N GLN A 71 8.00 -10.52 12.00
CA GLN A 71 7.28 -10.83 13.23
C GLN A 71 6.10 -11.78 13.01
N LEU A 72 5.63 -11.95 11.77
CA LEU A 72 4.37 -12.66 11.49
C LEU A 72 4.59 -13.94 10.67
N ALA A 73 5.53 -13.95 9.73
CA ALA A 73 5.72 -15.10 8.85
C ALA A 73 7.13 -15.19 8.25
N ARG A 74 7.41 -16.33 7.62
CA ARG A 74 8.57 -16.49 6.72
C ARG A 74 8.52 -15.47 5.58
N LYS A 75 9.65 -15.25 4.92
CA LYS A 75 9.68 -14.52 3.65
C LYS A 75 9.19 -15.41 2.51
N ILE A 76 8.65 -14.80 1.46
CA ILE A 76 8.31 -15.48 0.21
C ILE A 76 8.54 -14.56 -0.98
N ASP A 77 9.09 -15.11 -2.06
CA ASP A 77 9.43 -14.34 -3.24
C ASP A 77 8.17 -14.01 -4.04
N ALA A 78 8.13 -12.79 -4.57
CA ALA A 78 7.12 -12.31 -5.50
C ALA A 78 7.75 -12.35 -6.89
N ILE A 79 7.31 -13.28 -7.73
CA ILE A 79 7.99 -13.61 -8.99
C ILE A 79 7.06 -13.27 -10.16
N PRO A 80 7.51 -12.49 -11.16
CA PRO A 80 6.71 -12.21 -12.34
C PRO A 80 6.26 -13.49 -13.05
N GLY A 81 4.95 -13.61 -13.29
CA GLY A 81 4.35 -14.76 -13.95
C GLY A 81 4.23 -16.03 -13.09
N TRP A 82 4.50 -15.95 -11.77
CA TRP A 82 4.38 -17.10 -10.87
C TRP A 82 3.65 -16.75 -9.57
N SER A 83 2.54 -17.44 -9.30
CA SER A 83 1.70 -17.22 -8.11
C SER A 83 2.20 -18.01 -6.90
N ASN A 84 2.91 -17.33 -6.01
CA ASN A 84 3.28 -17.90 -4.71
C ASN A 84 2.17 -17.69 -3.67
N HIS A 85 2.17 -18.51 -2.62
CA HIS A 85 1.17 -18.43 -1.55
C HIS A 85 1.82 -18.52 -0.17
N ILE A 86 1.34 -17.69 0.77
CA ILE A 86 1.77 -17.68 2.16
C ILE A 86 0.58 -17.48 3.10
N TRP A 87 0.69 -18.04 4.29
CA TRP A 87 -0.23 -17.73 5.38
C TRP A 87 0.36 -16.62 6.26
N LEU A 88 -0.46 -15.62 6.59
CA LEU A 88 -0.10 -14.52 7.49
C LEU A 88 -1.15 -14.42 8.60
N GLN A 89 -0.71 -14.36 9.86
CA GLN A 89 -1.58 -14.17 11.01
C GLN A 89 -0.86 -13.29 12.03
N ALA A 90 -1.61 -12.39 12.67
CA ALA A 90 -1.18 -11.68 13.85
C ALA A 90 -2.06 -12.07 15.04
N ASP A 91 -1.44 -12.44 16.17
CA ASP A 91 -2.17 -12.87 17.38
C ASP A 91 -2.56 -11.71 18.29
N LYS A 92 -1.99 -10.51 18.06
CA LYS A 92 -2.25 -9.32 18.86
C LYS A 92 -2.51 -8.13 17.94
N PRO A 93 -3.37 -7.18 18.35
CA PRO A 93 -3.49 -5.91 17.65
C PRO A 93 -2.17 -5.16 17.63
N GLY A 94 -1.89 -4.47 16.53
CA GLY A 94 -0.67 -3.66 16.39
C GLY A 94 -0.26 -3.42 14.96
N THR A 95 0.86 -2.72 14.81
CA THR A 95 1.49 -2.45 13.52
C THR A 95 2.80 -3.24 13.42
N TYR A 96 2.96 -3.99 12.34
CA TYR A 96 4.12 -4.83 12.08
C TYR A 96 4.84 -4.34 10.82
N GLN A 97 6.16 -4.22 10.90
CA GLN A 97 6.97 -3.75 9.78
C GLN A 97 7.16 -4.86 8.73
N GLY A 98 6.82 -4.56 7.49
CA GLY A 98 7.13 -5.36 6.31
C GLY A 98 8.21 -4.72 5.45
N ARG A 99 8.99 -5.55 4.73
CA ARG A 99 10.07 -5.10 3.83
C ARG A 99 10.20 -6.01 2.61
N CYS A 100 10.69 -5.44 1.51
CA CYS A 100 11.29 -6.24 0.44
C CYS A 100 12.64 -6.80 0.89
N THR A 101 12.90 -8.08 0.60
CA THR A 101 14.18 -8.75 0.94
C THR A 101 14.87 -9.45 -0.23
N GLU A 102 14.48 -9.09 -1.46
CA GLU A 102 15.19 -9.46 -2.68
C GLU A 102 15.63 -8.17 -3.38
N TYR A 103 16.88 -8.11 -3.84
CA TYR A 103 17.40 -6.88 -4.44
C TYR A 103 16.65 -6.58 -5.75
N CYS A 104 15.78 -5.57 -5.70
CA CYS A 104 14.88 -5.21 -6.80
C CYS A 104 15.24 -3.88 -7.46
N GLY A 105 16.47 -3.38 -7.26
CA GLY A 105 17.01 -2.17 -7.88
C GLY A 105 17.28 -1.00 -6.92
N THR A 106 17.47 0.19 -7.48
CA THR A 106 18.00 1.39 -6.78
C THR A 106 17.30 1.72 -5.46
N GLN A 107 15.98 1.59 -5.40
CA GLN A 107 15.20 1.93 -4.21
C GLN A 107 14.73 0.70 -3.42
N HIS A 108 15.45 -0.43 -3.54
CA HIS A 108 15.19 -1.67 -2.79
C HIS A 108 15.04 -1.42 -1.29
N ALA A 109 15.96 -0.66 -0.67
CA ALA A 109 15.95 -0.36 0.76
C ALA A 109 14.73 0.48 1.20
N TRP A 110 14.10 1.19 0.25
CA TRP A 110 12.91 2.00 0.46
C TRP A 110 11.64 1.34 -0.08
N MET A 111 11.64 0.00 -0.17
CA MET A 111 10.46 -0.79 -0.54
C MET A 111 9.83 -1.42 0.71
N ASN A 112 9.31 -0.57 1.59
CA ASN A 112 8.73 -0.95 2.87
C ASN A 112 7.20 -0.93 2.83
N PHE A 113 6.59 -1.66 3.74
CA PHE A 113 5.15 -1.64 3.96
C PHE A 113 4.85 -1.90 5.44
N LEU A 114 3.61 -1.67 5.84
CA LEU A 114 3.11 -2.02 7.17
C LEU A 114 2.05 -3.10 7.07
N VAL A 115 1.95 -3.91 8.12
CA VAL A 115 0.77 -4.74 8.39
C VAL A 115 0.10 -4.24 9.65
N ARG A 116 -1.13 -3.75 9.54
CA ARG A 116 -1.97 -3.34 10.67
C ARG A 116 -2.91 -4.47 11.03
N ALA A 117 -2.70 -5.07 12.19
CA ALA A 117 -3.60 -6.09 12.73
C ALA A 117 -4.66 -5.43 13.62
N LEU A 118 -5.92 -5.54 13.22
CA LEU A 118 -7.06 -4.97 13.93
C LEU A 118 -7.89 -6.05 14.62
N PRO A 119 -8.55 -5.75 15.75
CA PRO A 119 -9.63 -6.58 16.26
C PRO A 119 -10.68 -6.88 15.18
N PRO A 120 -11.30 -8.08 15.13
CA PRO A 120 -12.18 -8.48 14.02
C PRO A 120 -13.35 -7.53 13.72
N ASP A 121 -13.96 -6.93 14.76
CA ASP A 121 -15.01 -5.92 14.61
C ASP A 121 -14.48 -4.66 13.93
N LYS A 122 -13.27 -4.22 14.31
CA LYS A 122 -12.59 -3.06 13.71
C LYS A 122 -12.11 -3.33 12.30
N TYR A 123 -11.64 -4.54 12.01
CA TYR A 123 -11.32 -4.96 10.65
C TYR A 123 -12.56 -4.91 9.75
N THR A 124 -13.69 -5.43 10.22
CA THR A 124 -14.95 -5.41 9.48
C THR A 124 -15.44 -3.98 9.22
N GLN A 125 -15.39 -3.12 10.24
CA GLN A 125 -15.71 -1.69 10.11
C GLN A 125 -14.78 -0.98 9.12
N TRP A 126 -13.47 -1.24 9.21
CA TRP A 126 -12.48 -0.69 8.30
C TRP A 126 -12.74 -1.14 6.86
N LEU A 127 -12.94 -2.44 6.62
CA LEU A 127 -13.16 -2.99 5.28
C LEU A 127 -14.45 -2.45 4.66
N ALA A 128 -15.52 -2.27 5.45
CA ALA A 128 -16.74 -1.64 4.97
C ALA A 128 -16.53 -0.16 4.62
N GLY A 129 -15.82 0.59 5.47
CA GLY A 129 -15.49 1.99 5.21
C GLY A 129 -14.63 2.17 3.96
N GLN A 130 -13.66 1.28 3.75
CA GLN A 130 -12.78 1.28 2.59
C GLN A 130 -13.46 0.96 1.27
N GLN A 131 -14.71 0.50 1.26
CA GLN A 131 -15.49 0.28 0.03
C GLN A 131 -16.32 1.51 -0.36
N VAL A 132 -16.41 2.50 0.54
CA VAL A 132 -17.11 3.75 0.29
C VAL A 132 -16.29 4.60 -0.69
N THR A 133 -16.99 5.37 -1.51
CA THR A 133 -16.35 6.36 -2.39
C THR A 133 -16.08 7.63 -1.58
N PRO A 134 -14.85 8.19 -1.61
CA PRO A 134 -14.56 9.45 -0.93
C PRO A 134 -15.48 10.58 -1.40
N ASP A 135 -15.84 11.47 -0.48
CA ASP A 135 -16.66 12.64 -0.79
C ASP A 135 -15.96 13.55 -1.81
N GLU A 136 -16.74 14.14 -2.71
CA GLU A 136 -16.21 15.07 -3.70
C GLU A 136 -16.22 16.51 -3.18
N PRO A 137 -15.11 17.26 -3.31
CA PRO A 137 -15.10 18.68 -2.94
C PRO A 137 -15.98 19.48 -3.90
N ALA A 138 -16.98 20.17 -3.36
CA ALA A 138 -17.91 20.97 -4.16
C ALA A 138 -17.33 22.33 -4.62
N ALA A 139 -16.33 22.86 -3.91
CA ALA A 139 -15.71 24.16 -4.19
C ALA A 139 -14.31 24.28 -3.56
N GLY A 140 -13.61 25.37 -3.87
CA GLY A 140 -12.32 25.73 -3.27
C GLY A 140 -11.14 24.91 -3.80
N ASP A 141 -10.04 24.94 -3.05
CA ASP A 141 -8.76 24.36 -3.46
C ASP A 141 -8.84 22.85 -3.71
N GLY A 142 -9.69 22.13 -2.97
CA GLY A 142 -9.94 20.71 -3.21
C GLY A 142 -10.56 20.41 -4.57
N LEU A 143 -11.51 21.25 -5.04
CA LEU A 143 -12.08 21.09 -6.37
C LEU A 143 -11.05 21.39 -7.46
N LEU A 144 -10.26 22.45 -7.28
CA LEU A 144 -9.16 22.80 -8.19
C LEU A 144 -8.10 21.69 -8.22
N GLY A 145 -7.80 21.08 -7.07
CA GLY A 145 -6.88 19.96 -6.93
C GLY A 145 -7.34 18.72 -7.68
N LYS A 146 -8.61 18.34 -7.51
CA LYS A 146 -9.24 17.25 -8.26
C LYS A 146 -9.19 17.49 -9.76
N GLN A 147 -9.60 18.68 -10.21
CA GLN A 147 -9.58 19.03 -11.64
C GLN A 147 -8.16 18.97 -12.22
N LEU A 148 -7.17 19.50 -11.49
CA LEU A 148 -5.78 19.43 -11.89
C LEU A 148 -5.28 17.98 -11.94
N PHE A 149 -5.60 17.16 -10.94
CA PHE A 149 -5.23 15.75 -10.93
C PHE A 149 -5.80 14.99 -12.14
N LEU A 150 -7.08 15.22 -12.48
CA LEU A 150 -7.77 14.55 -13.57
C LEU A 150 -7.41 15.06 -14.96
N SER A 151 -6.88 16.29 -15.07
CA SER A 151 -6.43 16.87 -16.34
C SER A 151 -4.92 16.73 -16.57
N ALA A 152 -4.15 16.49 -15.50
CA ALA A 152 -2.73 16.16 -15.57
C ALA A 152 -2.52 14.64 -15.68
N THR A 153 -1.25 14.23 -15.81
CA THR A 153 -0.84 12.82 -15.95
C THR A 153 -1.02 11.99 -14.67
N CYS A 154 -1.47 12.58 -13.56
CA CYS A 154 -1.72 11.84 -12.32
C CYS A 154 -2.78 10.74 -12.53
N VAL A 155 -3.84 11.06 -13.28
CA VAL A 155 -4.95 10.16 -13.64
C VAL A 155 -4.50 8.93 -14.43
N ASP A 156 -3.43 9.06 -15.21
CA ASP A 156 -2.90 7.99 -16.07
C ASP A 156 -2.12 6.94 -15.28
N CYS A 157 -1.75 7.25 -14.04
CA CYS A 157 -0.99 6.35 -13.18
C CYS A 157 -1.76 5.87 -11.95
N HIS A 158 -2.51 6.75 -11.31
CA HIS A 158 -3.09 6.52 -9.99
C HIS A 158 -4.61 6.39 -10.05
N ALA A 159 -5.13 5.34 -9.43
CA ALA A 159 -6.56 5.18 -9.22
C ALA A 159 -7.05 6.02 -8.02
N VAL A 160 -8.25 6.59 -8.16
CA VAL A 160 -9.03 7.18 -7.05
C VAL A 160 -10.48 6.78 -7.27
N ARG A 161 -11.01 5.91 -6.41
CA ARG A 161 -12.37 5.37 -6.54
C ARG A 161 -13.39 6.51 -6.58
N GLY A 162 -14.40 6.35 -7.44
CA GLY A 162 -15.45 7.35 -7.66
C GLY A 162 -15.11 8.41 -8.70
N THR A 163 -13.88 8.42 -9.22
CA THR A 163 -13.44 9.35 -10.26
C THR A 163 -13.17 8.61 -11.57
N ALA A 164 -12.83 9.36 -12.63
CA ALA A 164 -12.35 8.78 -13.89
C ALA A 164 -10.94 8.16 -13.78
N ALA A 165 -10.23 8.38 -12.66
CA ALA A 165 -8.90 7.84 -12.42
C ALA A 165 -8.97 6.36 -12.02
N VAL A 166 -8.67 5.48 -12.96
CA VAL A 166 -8.76 4.01 -12.79
C VAL A 166 -7.46 3.28 -13.14
N ALA A 167 -6.40 4.02 -13.44
CA ALA A 167 -5.11 3.44 -13.81
C ALA A 167 -4.40 2.82 -12.60
N ASN A 168 -3.58 1.79 -12.86
CA ASN A 168 -2.92 0.99 -11.84
C ASN A 168 -1.41 0.84 -12.10
N ILE A 169 -0.79 1.93 -12.58
CA ILE A 169 0.67 1.98 -12.77
C ILE A 169 1.34 2.43 -11.47
N GLY A 170 0.75 3.40 -10.80
CA GLY A 170 1.12 3.86 -9.47
C GLY A 170 0.18 3.31 -8.39
N PRO A 171 0.52 3.53 -7.11
CA PRO A 171 -0.35 3.24 -5.98
C PRO A 171 -1.77 3.78 -6.16
N ASP A 172 -2.79 3.00 -5.79
CA ASP A 172 -4.13 3.54 -5.52
C ASP A 172 -4.00 4.70 -4.50
N LEU A 173 -4.78 5.76 -4.62
CA LEU A 173 -4.75 6.94 -3.74
C LEU A 173 -6.08 7.19 -3.01
N THR A 174 -7.07 6.30 -3.16
CA THR A 174 -8.44 6.43 -2.62
C THR A 174 -8.47 6.68 -1.11
N ASP A 175 -7.52 6.11 -0.36
CA ASP A 175 -7.39 6.24 1.09
C ASP A 175 -6.09 6.93 1.52
N LEU A 176 -5.47 7.73 0.64
CA LEU A 176 -4.12 8.27 0.86
C LEU A 176 -3.98 8.97 2.22
N ALA A 177 -4.96 9.76 2.65
CA ALA A 177 -4.90 10.51 3.90
C ALA A 177 -5.06 9.64 5.16
N SER A 178 -5.53 8.39 5.01
CA SER A 178 -5.62 7.41 6.08
C SER A 178 -4.29 6.67 6.33
N ARG A 179 -3.30 6.82 5.44
CA ARG A 179 -2.00 6.16 5.51
C ARG A 179 -1.06 6.84 6.49
N GLU A 180 -0.22 6.07 7.16
CA GLU A 180 0.84 6.52 8.05
C GLU A 180 2.06 7.04 7.29
N PHE A 181 2.37 6.48 6.11
CA PHE A 181 3.57 6.82 5.35
C PHE A 181 3.31 7.11 3.85
N LEU A 182 4.20 7.93 3.28
CA LEU A 182 4.32 8.21 1.85
C LEU A 182 5.57 7.54 1.26
N GLY A 183 5.51 7.25 -0.04
CA GLY A 183 6.68 6.78 -0.79
C GLY A 183 7.19 5.38 -0.40
N SER A 184 6.33 4.50 0.13
CA SER A 184 6.72 3.17 0.66
C SER A 184 7.65 3.29 1.89
N GLY A 185 7.28 4.17 2.81
CA GLY A 185 7.96 4.36 4.11
C GLY A 185 9.07 5.40 4.13
N VAL A 186 9.22 6.21 3.07
CA VAL A 186 10.27 7.24 2.99
C VAL A 186 9.96 8.43 3.90
N LEU A 187 8.70 8.85 3.95
CA LEU A 187 8.24 9.98 4.75
C LEU A 187 7.00 9.61 5.55
N LYS A 188 6.87 10.16 6.75
CA LYS A 188 5.57 10.17 7.45
C LYS A 188 4.55 10.95 6.62
N ASN A 189 3.32 10.47 6.52
CA ASN A 189 2.25 11.17 5.83
C ASN A 189 1.77 12.35 6.68
N THR A 190 2.20 13.54 6.30
CA THR A 190 1.78 14.82 6.88
C THR A 190 1.51 15.80 5.75
N PRO A 191 0.68 16.84 5.97
CA PRO A 191 0.44 17.86 4.95
C PRO A 191 1.74 18.44 4.36
N ALA A 192 2.72 18.74 5.21
CA ALA A 192 4.02 19.24 4.77
C ALA A 192 4.78 18.22 3.90
N ASN A 193 4.84 16.95 4.32
CA ASN A 193 5.56 15.92 3.59
C ASN A 193 4.87 15.53 2.27
N LEU A 194 3.54 15.60 2.20
CA LEU A 194 2.81 15.40 0.95
C LEU A 194 3.20 16.46 -0.09
N ARG A 195 3.29 17.73 0.32
CA ARG A 195 3.73 18.82 -0.55
C ARG A 195 5.17 18.62 -1.01
N LEU A 196 6.08 18.19 -0.12
CA LEU A 196 7.46 17.85 -0.49
C LEU A 196 7.50 16.72 -1.53
N TRP A 197 6.69 15.66 -1.32
CA TRP A 197 6.57 14.54 -2.25
C TRP A 197 6.07 14.98 -3.63
N LEU A 198 4.98 15.75 -3.68
CA LEU A 198 4.41 16.28 -4.93
C LEU A 198 5.37 17.23 -5.65
N LYS A 199 6.16 18.02 -4.91
CA LYS A 199 7.10 18.99 -5.48
C LYS A 199 8.28 18.33 -6.17
N ASN A 200 8.88 17.32 -5.55
CA ASN A 200 10.03 16.62 -6.13
C ASN A 200 10.22 15.21 -5.53
N PRO A 201 9.52 14.19 -6.05
CA PRO A 201 9.65 12.83 -5.53
C PRO A 201 11.06 12.26 -5.78
N GLN A 202 11.76 12.70 -6.82
CA GLN A 202 13.14 12.29 -7.11
C GLN A 202 14.16 12.78 -6.08
N ALA A 203 13.92 13.91 -5.42
CA ALA A 203 14.78 14.38 -4.34
C ALA A 203 14.64 13.54 -3.06
N LEU A 204 13.49 12.87 -2.88
CA LEU A 204 13.15 12.11 -1.68
C LEU A 204 13.41 10.61 -1.88
N LYS A 205 13.10 10.09 -3.07
CA LYS A 205 13.29 8.69 -3.46
C LYS A 205 13.96 8.60 -4.84
N PRO A 206 15.27 8.90 -4.94
CA PRO A 206 15.97 8.99 -6.24
C PRO A 206 15.82 7.76 -7.13
N GLY A 207 15.37 7.97 -8.37
CA GLY A 207 15.14 6.89 -9.33
C GLY A 207 13.76 6.24 -9.20
N CYS A 208 12.88 6.67 -8.29
CA CYS A 208 11.50 6.20 -8.25
C CYS A 208 10.78 6.42 -9.59
N LYS A 209 9.78 5.60 -9.92
CA LYS A 209 9.09 5.69 -11.22
C LYS A 209 8.05 6.82 -11.31
N MET A 210 7.81 7.56 -10.22
CA MET A 210 7.02 8.79 -10.27
C MET A 210 7.92 9.95 -10.74
N PRO A 211 7.62 10.59 -11.88
CA PRO A 211 8.44 11.68 -12.39
C PRO A 211 8.24 12.95 -11.57
N ASN A 212 9.16 13.91 -11.71
CA ASN A 212 8.94 15.26 -11.23
C ASN A 212 8.10 16.03 -12.26
N PHE A 213 6.87 16.36 -11.90
CA PHE A 213 5.93 17.09 -12.76
C PHE A 213 6.17 18.61 -12.80
N ASN A 214 7.14 19.12 -12.02
CA ASN A 214 7.51 20.53 -11.95
C ASN A 214 6.30 21.47 -11.67
N LEU A 215 5.38 21.01 -10.82
CA LEU A 215 4.22 21.77 -10.40
C LEU A 215 4.63 23.09 -9.71
N THR A 216 3.88 24.15 -9.97
CA THR A 216 4.00 25.41 -9.21
C THR A 216 3.56 25.19 -7.76
N ASP A 217 3.96 26.07 -6.84
CA ASP A 217 3.59 25.92 -5.43
C ASP A 217 2.07 25.95 -5.22
N LEU A 218 1.36 26.78 -6.01
CA LEU A 218 -0.10 26.83 -5.99
C LEU A 218 -0.74 25.53 -6.50
N GLN A 219 -0.18 24.93 -7.56
CA GLN A 219 -0.64 23.64 -8.07
C GLN A 219 -0.42 22.51 -7.06
N VAL A 220 0.74 22.50 -6.40
CA VAL A 220 1.04 21.55 -5.31
C VAL A 220 0.02 21.71 -4.19
N GLU A 221 -0.31 22.94 -3.80
CA GLU A 221 -1.29 23.21 -2.75
C GLU A 221 -2.66 22.65 -3.09
N HIS A 222 -3.22 22.98 -4.26
CA HIS A 222 -4.54 22.50 -4.66
C HIS A 222 -4.60 20.97 -4.67
N VAL A 223 -3.62 20.29 -5.28
CA VAL A 223 -3.59 18.82 -5.34
C VAL A 223 -3.44 18.22 -3.95
N ALA A 224 -2.58 18.78 -3.10
CA ALA A 224 -2.39 18.31 -1.73
C ALA A 224 -3.70 18.39 -0.92
N VAL A 225 -4.41 19.53 -0.98
CA VAL A 225 -5.68 19.72 -0.27
C VAL A 225 -6.71 18.67 -0.68
N TRP A 226 -6.80 18.36 -1.98
CA TRP A 226 -7.71 17.31 -2.42
C TRP A 226 -7.28 15.92 -1.94
N LEU A 227 -6.02 15.57 -2.10
CA LEU A 227 -5.48 14.28 -1.67
C LEU A 227 -5.60 14.05 -0.16
N GLU A 228 -5.54 15.11 0.66
CA GLU A 228 -5.75 15.06 2.12
C GLU A 228 -7.21 14.77 2.53
N SER A 229 -8.16 14.91 1.60
CA SER A 229 -9.56 14.55 1.82
C SER A 229 -9.86 13.06 1.60
N LEU A 230 -8.98 12.32 0.93
CA LEU A 230 -9.18 10.93 0.53
C LEU A 230 -8.87 9.96 1.69
N ARG A 231 -9.90 9.40 2.35
CA ARG A 231 -9.77 8.60 3.59
C ARG A 231 -10.45 7.23 3.52
#